data_AF-A0A5C3F4H0-F1
#
_entry.id   AF-A0A5C3F4H0-F1
#
_cell.length_a   1.000
_cell.length_b   1.000
_cell.length_c   1.000
_cell.angle_alpha   90.00
_cell.angle_beta   90.00
_cell.angle_gamma   90.00
#
_symmetry.space_group_name_H-M   'P 1'
#
loop_
_entity.id
_entity.type
_entity.pdbx_description
1 polymer ?
#
loop_
_entity_poly.entity_id
_entity_poly.type
_entity_poly.pdbx_seq_one_letter_code
_entity_poly.pdbx_strand_id
1 'polypeptide(L)'
;MSRRTVMSFHHILSRTKMATLHGWARELRLCGILKVGYPGVLVCAGPPVVDGAASQAPADDAVAEYVRRIKRLRWQTCTLKAISDLPGCSGSTMAMKRDTAGRNGGGLDPLVALARALDAFQRGASSADATPRGPAAKAVSLHGLVQIESMKDITAILRTADQLIADSRDGRAQQPSSSSSHAKAPSGGAQATGVWEGFYSEAMRSP
;
A
#
# COMPACT_ATOMS: atom_id res chain seq x y z
N MET A 1 -8.89 12.33 -2.90
CA MET A 1 -7.75 11.58 -3.52
C MET A 1 -6.87 10.95 -2.43
N SER A 2 -6.52 9.67 -2.54
CA SER A 2 -5.55 9.01 -1.63
C SER A 2 -4.13 9.41 -1.99
N ARG A 3 -3.25 9.59 -1.01
CA ARG A 3 -1.81 9.82 -1.22
C ARG A 3 -0.95 8.70 -0.69
N ARG A 4 0.28 8.64 -1.18
CA ARG A 4 1.36 7.77 -0.70
C ARG A 4 2.66 8.55 -0.51
N THR A 5 3.52 8.04 0.36
CA THR A 5 4.80 8.65 0.67
C THR A 5 5.89 7.63 0.91
N VAL A 6 7.13 8.02 0.63
CA VAL A 6 8.35 7.32 1.04
C VAL A 6 9.20 8.27 1.88
N MET A 7 9.64 7.82 3.04
CA MET A 7 10.58 8.55 3.90
C MET A 7 11.78 7.66 4.25
N SER A 8 12.95 8.26 4.30
CA SER A 8 14.19 7.61 4.73
C SER A 8 14.72 8.23 6.02
N PHE A 9 15.30 7.39 6.87
CA PHE A 9 15.86 7.76 8.16
C PHE A 9 17.26 7.17 8.28
N HIS A 10 18.13 7.82 9.04
CA HIS A 10 19.43 7.24 9.36
C HIS A 10 19.27 5.87 10.07
N HIS A 11 18.39 5.80 11.07
CA HIS A 11 17.89 4.55 11.63
C HIS A 11 16.59 4.77 12.40
N ILE A 12 15.83 3.69 12.65
CA ILE A 12 14.67 3.69 13.54
C ILE A 12 14.88 2.59 14.58
N LEU A 13 15.41 2.97 15.76
CA LEU A 13 15.72 2.04 16.87
C LEU A 13 14.94 2.35 18.15
N SER A 14 14.49 3.60 18.33
CA SER A 14 13.78 4.02 19.54
C SER A 14 12.39 3.37 19.61
N ARG A 15 12.16 2.54 20.63
CA ARG A 15 10.86 1.91 20.90
C ARG A 15 9.74 2.94 21.05
N THR A 16 10.01 4.05 21.73
CA THR A 16 9.06 5.15 21.87
C THR A 16 8.65 5.70 20.51
N LYS A 17 9.63 6.00 19.63
CA LYS A 17 9.32 6.49 18.28
C LYS A 17 8.55 5.46 17.46
N MET A 18 8.92 4.17 17.54
CA MET A 18 8.19 3.10 16.84
C MET A 18 6.74 3.03 17.32
N ALA A 19 6.50 2.99 18.63
CA ALA A 19 5.16 2.99 19.20
C ALA A 19 4.35 4.22 18.76
N THR A 20 4.98 5.41 18.74
CA THR A 20 4.38 6.65 18.26
C THR A 20 4.00 6.57 16.77
N LEU A 21 4.90 6.08 15.91
CA LEU A 21 4.65 5.90 14.47
C LEU A 21 3.46 4.96 14.24
N HIS A 22 3.45 3.79 14.90
CA HIS A 22 2.34 2.84 14.81
C HIS A 22 1.03 3.40 15.38
N GLY A 23 1.09 4.21 16.44
CA GLY A 23 -0.07 4.86 17.04
C GLY A 23 -0.71 5.86 16.09
N TRP A 24 0.09 6.78 15.55
CA TRP A 24 -0.37 7.78 14.58
C TRP A 24 -0.83 7.16 13.26
N ALA A 25 -0.16 6.12 12.78
CA ALA A 25 -0.62 5.43 11.56
C ALA A 25 -2.01 4.80 11.75
N ARG A 26 -2.31 4.24 12.93
CA ARG A 26 -3.65 3.74 13.27
C ARG A 26 -4.67 4.86 13.40
N GLU A 27 -4.30 5.95 14.09
CA GLU A 27 -5.15 7.15 14.25
C GLU A 27 -5.57 7.73 12.89
N LEU A 28 -4.60 7.88 11.98
CA LEU A 28 -4.79 8.45 10.65
C LEU A 28 -5.22 7.41 9.60
N ARG A 29 -5.51 6.17 10.03
CA ARG A 29 -5.95 5.05 9.18
C ARG A 29 -5.03 4.78 7.99
N LEU A 30 -3.72 4.97 8.18
CA LEU A 30 -2.71 4.72 7.17
C LEU A 30 -2.40 3.23 7.06
N CYS A 31 -1.99 2.80 5.89
CA CYS A 31 -1.50 1.45 5.62
C CYS A 31 -0.08 1.53 5.06
N GLY A 32 0.84 0.66 5.49
CA GLY A 32 2.21 0.73 4.99
C GLY A 32 3.21 -0.20 5.65
N ILE A 33 4.47 0.06 5.33
CA ILE A 33 5.66 -0.69 5.73
C ILE A 33 6.55 0.24 6.57
N LEU A 34 7.04 -0.26 7.69
CA LEU A 34 8.06 0.38 8.51
C LEU A 34 9.27 -0.55 8.65
N LYS A 35 10.34 -0.24 7.91
CA LYS A 35 11.62 -0.94 8.04
C LYS A 35 12.43 -0.31 9.17
N VAL A 36 12.71 -1.10 10.20
CA VAL A 36 13.49 -0.67 11.38
C VAL A 36 14.98 -0.96 11.21
N GLY A 37 15.82 -0.41 12.09
CA GLY A 37 17.27 -0.55 12.00
C GLY A 37 17.91 0.41 10.98
N TYR A 38 19.00 -0.02 10.35
CA TYR A 38 19.85 0.81 9.48
C TYR A 38 19.79 0.36 8.00
N PRO A 39 19.55 1.26 7.02
CA PRO A 39 18.84 2.53 7.19
C PRO A 39 17.38 2.29 7.62
N GLY A 40 16.71 3.29 8.17
CA GLY A 40 15.28 3.20 8.46
C GLY A 40 14.46 3.67 7.26
N VAL A 41 13.35 2.99 6.94
CA VAL A 41 12.49 3.35 5.79
C VAL A 41 11.02 3.24 6.16
N LEU A 42 10.24 4.20 5.70
CA LEU A 42 8.79 4.21 5.82
C LEU A 42 8.18 4.35 4.44
N VAL A 43 7.29 3.44 4.08
CA VAL A 43 6.43 3.53 2.90
C VAL A 43 5.00 3.45 3.40
N CYS A 44 4.17 4.46 3.15
CA CYS A 44 2.77 4.38 3.56
C CYS A 44 1.85 5.11 2.61
N ALA A 45 0.57 4.77 2.71
CA ALA A 45 -0.50 5.43 2.00
C ALA A 45 -1.71 5.64 2.90
N GLY A 46 -2.43 6.71 2.61
CA GLY A 46 -3.60 7.13 3.35
C GLY A 46 -4.89 6.68 2.72
N PRO A 47 -6.00 6.76 3.48
CA PRO A 47 -7.32 6.50 2.96
C PRO A 47 -7.69 7.51 1.85
N PRO A 48 -8.65 7.17 0.99
CA PRO A 48 -9.18 8.13 0.02
C PRO A 48 -9.84 9.29 0.75
N VAL A 49 -9.44 10.52 0.40
CA VAL A 49 -10.19 11.72 0.78
C VAL A 49 -11.56 11.63 0.12
N VAL A 50 -12.60 11.50 0.94
CA VAL A 50 -14.01 11.48 0.52
C VAL A 50 -14.54 12.91 0.64
N ASP A 51 -14.70 13.57 -0.49
CA ASP A 51 -15.33 14.89 -0.55
C ASP A 51 -16.80 14.76 -0.14
N GLY A 52 -17.20 15.35 0.99
CA GLY A 52 -18.63 15.50 1.37
C GLY A 52 -19.11 14.81 2.66
N ALA A 53 -18.26 14.15 3.44
CA ALA A 53 -18.64 13.78 4.80
C ALA A 53 -18.44 14.99 5.72
N ALA A 54 -19.55 15.62 6.11
CA ALA A 54 -19.64 16.72 7.08
C ALA A 54 -19.19 16.30 8.49
N SER A 55 -17.92 15.95 8.65
CA SER A 55 -17.26 15.80 9.93
C SER A 55 -16.29 16.95 10.10
N GLN A 56 -16.56 17.78 11.09
CA GLN A 56 -15.88 19.00 11.52
C GLN A 56 -14.36 18.82 11.80
N ALA A 57 -13.56 18.65 10.76
CA ALA A 57 -12.11 18.82 10.77
C ALA A 57 -11.70 19.19 9.34
N PRO A 58 -10.63 19.98 9.12
CA PRO A 58 -10.22 20.28 7.76
C PRO A 58 -9.98 18.94 7.05
N ALA A 59 -10.28 18.89 5.75
CA ALA A 59 -9.99 17.77 4.86
C ALA A 59 -8.46 17.61 4.69
N ASP A 60 -7.74 17.51 5.80
CA ASP A 60 -6.30 17.45 5.87
C ASP A 60 -5.87 16.08 5.39
N ASP A 61 -5.02 16.10 4.36
CA ASP A 61 -4.37 14.92 3.83
C ASP A 61 -3.67 14.15 4.96
N ALA A 62 -4.23 12.99 5.31
CA ALA A 62 -3.75 12.14 6.40
C ALA A 62 -2.26 11.78 6.24
N VAL A 63 -1.77 11.65 5.01
CA VAL A 63 -0.35 11.40 4.74
C VAL A 63 0.49 12.64 5.02
N ALA A 64 0.05 13.82 4.56
CA ALA A 64 0.74 15.07 4.85
C ALA A 64 0.78 15.37 6.36
N GLU A 65 -0.31 15.15 7.07
CA GLU A 65 -0.39 15.30 8.53
C GLU A 65 0.57 14.32 9.23
N TYR A 66 0.64 13.07 8.78
CA TYR A 66 1.56 12.09 9.33
C TYR A 66 3.02 12.48 9.11
N VAL A 67 3.38 12.90 7.89
CA VAL A 67 4.72 13.42 7.58
C VAL A 67 5.04 14.63 8.45
N ARG A 68 4.09 15.53 8.67
CA ARG A 68 4.24 16.70 9.55
C ARG A 68 4.52 16.29 10.99
N ARG A 69 3.80 15.29 11.53
CA ARG A 69 4.04 14.77 12.89
C ARG A 69 5.41 14.09 13.01
N ILE A 70 5.79 13.29 12.02
CA ILE A 70 7.11 12.62 11.98
C ILE A 70 8.24 13.63 12.00
N LYS A 71 8.19 14.66 11.14
CA LYS A 71 9.24 15.68 11.05
C LYS A 71 9.41 16.51 12.34
N ARG A 72 8.40 16.57 13.21
CA ARG A 72 8.49 17.24 14.52
C ARG A 72 9.25 16.44 15.57
N LEU A 73 9.45 15.13 15.36
CA LEU A 73 10.29 14.33 16.24
C LEU A 73 11.77 14.63 15.99
N ARG A 74 12.60 14.49 17.04
CA ARG A 74 14.06 14.68 16.93
C ARG A 74 14.69 13.49 16.23
N TRP A 75 15.14 13.67 14.98
CA TRP A 75 15.87 12.65 14.21
C TRP A 75 17.30 13.11 13.93
N GLN A 76 18.23 12.17 13.80
CA GLN A 76 19.55 12.47 13.26
C GLN A 76 19.46 12.80 11.76
N THR A 77 18.67 12.02 11.02
CA THR A 77 18.33 12.30 9.62
C THR A 77 16.92 11.77 9.36
N CYS A 78 16.09 12.60 8.73
CA CYS A 78 14.73 12.27 8.31
C CYS A 78 14.43 13.03 7.02
N THR A 79 14.32 12.30 5.91
CA THR A 79 14.13 12.88 4.58
C THR A 79 12.84 12.36 3.98
N LEU A 80 12.00 13.28 3.53
CA LEU A 80 10.86 12.94 2.68
C LEU A 80 11.39 12.72 1.27
N LYS A 81 11.33 11.48 0.77
CA LYS A 81 11.88 11.10 -0.54
C LYS A 81 10.89 11.34 -1.66
N ALA A 82 9.62 10.97 -1.44
CA ALA A 82 8.55 11.22 -2.40
C ALA A 82 7.21 11.30 -1.68
N ILE A 83 6.31 12.12 -2.21
CA ILE A 83 4.89 12.13 -1.89
C ILE A 83 4.13 12.29 -3.22
N SER A 84 3.12 11.47 -3.45
CA SER A 84 2.35 11.47 -4.69
C SER A 84 0.93 11.02 -4.45
N ASP A 85 0.02 11.48 -5.29
CA ASP A 85 -1.33 10.91 -5.36
C ASP A 85 -1.27 9.46 -5.85
N LEU A 86 -2.20 8.65 -5.36
CA LEU A 86 -2.34 7.24 -5.71
C LEU A 86 -3.29 7.11 -6.91
N PRO A 87 -2.85 6.52 -8.04
CA PRO A 87 -3.69 6.42 -9.24
C PRO A 87 -4.86 5.46 -9.00
N GLY A 88 -6.05 5.81 -9.51
CA GLY A 88 -7.24 4.94 -9.46
C GLY A 88 -8.12 5.07 -8.22
N CYS A 89 -7.68 5.80 -7.18
CA CYS A 89 -8.55 6.19 -6.06
C CYS A 89 -9.38 7.45 -6.40
N SER A 90 -10.12 7.43 -7.51
CA SER A 90 -11.22 8.39 -7.73
C SER A 90 -12.40 7.92 -6.89
N GLY A 91 -12.90 8.76 -5.97
CA GLY A 91 -13.96 8.41 -5.02
C GLY A 91 -15.25 7.93 -5.68
N SER A 92 -15.29 6.66 -6.10
CA SER A 92 -16.49 6.02 -6.59
C SER A 92 -17.35 5.69 -5.37
N THR A 93 -18.15 6.69 -5.02
CA THR A 93 -19.34 6.65 -4.19
C THR A 93 -19.97 5.26 -4.21
N MET A 94 -20.07 4.64 -3.03
CA MET A 94 -21.10 3.64 -2.73
C MET A 94 -22.48 4.32 -2.77
N ALA A 95 -22.88 4.85 -3.93
CA ALA A 95 -24.26 5.13 -4.21
C ALA A 95 -24.89 3.79 -4.60
N MET A 96 -25.46 3.11 -3.61
CA MET A 96 -26.41 2.03 -3.81
C MET A 96 -27.61 2.57 -4.60
N LYS A 97 -27.47 2.70 -5.91
CA LYS A 97 -28.59 2.65 -6.84
C LYS A 97 -28.33 1.48 -7.76
N ARG A 98 -29.09 0.41 -7.51
CA ARG A 98 -29.19 -0.74 -8.41
C ARG A 98 -29.66 -0.23 -9.75
N ASP A 99 -28.73 0.03 -10.66
CA ASP A 99 -29.03 0.04 -12.09
C ASP A 99 -28.01 -0.87 -12.77
N THR A 100 -28.58 -1.96 -13.26
CA THR A 100 -28.01 -3.01 -14.08
C THR A 100 -27.43 -2.42 -15.36
N ALA A 101 -26.31 -2.98 -15.80
CA ALA A 101 -25.67 -2.81 -17.11
C ALA A 101 -24.83 -1.53 -17.33
N GLY A 102 -23.51 -1.70 -17.21
CA GLY A 102 -22.57 -1.03 -18.12
C GLY A 102 -21.46 -0.21 -17.45
N ARG A 103 -20.24 -0.75 -17.55
CA ARG A 103 -18.96 -0.02 -17.61
C ARG A 103 -18.54 0.78 -16.36
N ASN A 104 -17.70 0.16 -15.53
CA ASN A 104 -16.44 0.79 -15.12
C ASN A 104 -15.37 -0.28 -14.87
N GLY A 105 -14.17 -0.06 -15.40
CA GLY A 105 -13.06 -1.02 -15.42
C GLY A 105 -12.50 -1.28 -14.02
N GLY A 106 -13.11 -2.22 -13.30
CA GLY A 106 -12.75 -2.59 -11.93
C GLY A 106 -11.39 -3.29 -11.83
N GLY A 107 -10.31 -2.52 -11.87
CA GLY A 107 -9.03 -2.95 -11.31
C GLY A 107 -9.08 -2.86 -9.79
N LEU A 108 -8.32 -3.72 -9.10
CA LEU A 108 -8.16 -3.67 -7.65
C LEU A 108 -7.56 -2.32 -7.23
N ASP A 109 -8.17 -1.69 -6.22
CA ASP A 109 -7.65 -0.45 -5.64
C ASP A 109 -6.22 -0.68 -5.11
N PRO A 110 -5.23 0.17 -5.44
CA PRO A 110 -3.84 -0.05 -5.05
C PRO A 110 -3.62 -0.08 -3.53
N LEU A 111 -4.43 0.63 -2.74
CA LEU A 111 -4.37 0.59 -1.28
C LEU A 111 -4.84 -0.77 -0.76
N VAL A 112 -5.90 -1.33 -1.36
CA VAL A 112 -6.40 -2.67 -1.02
C VAL A 112 -5.38 -3.73 -1.42
N ALA A 113 -4.74 -3.58 -2.58
CA ALA A 113 -3.67 -4.47 -3.03
C ALA A 113 -2.48 -4.47 -2.04
N LEU A 114 -2.05 -3.29 -1.59
CA LEU A 114 -1.00 -3.17 -0.58
C LEU A 114 -1.41 -3.82 0.74
N ALA A 115 -2.63 -3.53 1.24
CA ALA A 115 -3.12 -4.14 2.47
C ALA A 115 -3.15 -5.67 2.40
N ARG A 116 -3.56 -6.25 1.26
CA ARG A 116 -3.55 -7.71 1.02
C ARG A 116 -2.13 -8.28 0.96
N ALA A 117 -1.20 -7.58 0.30
CA ALA A 117 0.21 -8.01 0.24
C ALA A 117 0.85 -8.02 1.63
N LEU A 118 0.57 -7.01 2.45
CA LEU A 118 1.03 -6.92 3.84
C LEU A 118 0.49 -8.05 4.72
N ASP A 119 -0.80 -8.32 4.60
CA ASP A 119 -1.49 -9.39 5.31
C ASP A 119 -0.99 -10.78 4.88
N ALA A 120 -0.73 -10.99 3.58
CA ALA A 120 -0.09 -12.21 3.07
C ALA A 120 1.33 -12.40 3.62
N PHE A 121 2.13 -11.33 3.66
CA PHE A 121 3.48 -11.35 4.23
C PHE A 121 3.46 -11.72 5.72
N GLN A 122 2.57 -11.12 6.51
CA GLN A 122 2.43 -11.43 7.94
C GLN A 122 2.04 -12.90 8.18
N ARG A 123 1.12 -13.44 7.38
CA ARG A 123 0.75 -14.87 7.46
C ARG A 123 1.90 -15.80 7.08
N GLY A 124 2.67 -15.45 6.05
CA GLY A 124 3.85 -16.22 5.63
C GLY A 124 4.96 -16.21 6.68
N ALA A 125 5.17 -15.07 7.35
CA ALA A 125 6.11 -14.96 8.47
C ALA A 125 5.72 -15.80 9.70
N SER A 126 4.41 -16.02 9.92
CA SER A 126 3.90 -16.89 10.99
C SER A 126 3.97 -18.40 10.68
N SER A 127 4.42 -18.80 9.48
CA SER A 127 4.41 -20.20 9.03
C SER A 127 5.62 -21.04 9.50
N ALA A 128 6.48 -20.53 10.38
CA ALA A 128 7.64 -21.29 10.85
C ALA A 128 7.34 -22.30 11.97
N ASP A 129 6.27 -22.12 12.76
CA ASP A 129 5.87 -23.07 13.81
C ASP A 129 4.47 -22.74 14.38
N ALA A 130 3.39 -23.15 13.69
CA ALA A 130 2.05 -23.06 14.28
C ALA A 130 1.10 -24.08 13.68
N THR A 131 0.90 -25.18 14.39
CA THR A 131 -0.27 -26.06 14.19
C THR A 131 -1.55 -25.26 14.43
N PRO A 132 -2.51 -25.20 13.50
CA PRO A 132 -3.71 -24.39 13.68
C PRO A 132 -4.69 -25.12 14.60
N ARG A 133 -4.87 -24.61 15.83
CA ARG A 133 -6.05 -24.92 16.65
C ARG A 133 -6.88 -23.64 16.80
N GLY A 134 -8.06 -23.63 16.17
CA GLY A 134 -9.18 -22.75 16.53
C GLY A 134 -9.67 -21.80 15.42
N PRO A 135 -10.99 -21.67 15.20
CA PRO A 135 -11.56 -20.74 14.24
C PRO A 135 -11.73 -19.35 14.88
N ALA A 136 -10.78 -18.47 14.62
CA ALA A 136 -10.98 -17.04 14.80
C ALA A 136 -10.25 -16.31 13.68
N ALA A 137 -10.86 -16.26 12.51
CA ALA A 137 -10.49 -15.33 11.45
C ALA A 137 -10.72 -13.90 11.98
N LYS A 138 -9.76 -13.36 12.73
CA LYS A 138 -9.75 -11.94 13.10
C LYS A 138 -9.79 -11.16 11.79
N ALA A 139 -10.81 -10.32 11.65
CA ALA A 139 -10.95 -9.41 10.52
C ALA A 139 -9.62 -8.68 10.28
N VAL A 140 -9.11 -8.80 9.05
CA VAL A 140 -7.87 -8.16 8.60
C VAL A 140 -7.99 -6.66 8.83
N SER A 141 -7.22 -6.11 9.77
CA SER A 141 -7.16 -4.66 9.95
C SER A 141 -6.50 -4.07 8.72
N LEU A 142 -7.30 -3.40 7.86
CA LEU A 142 -6.82 -2.73 6.64
C LEU A 142 -5.87 -1.54 6.92
N HIS A 143 -5.71 -1.17 8.20
CA HIS A 143 -4.94 -0.01 8.65
C HIS A 143 -3.87 -0.44 9.65
N GLY A 144 -2.68 0.12 9.48
CA GLY A 144 -1.51 -0.16 10.29
C GLY A 144 -0.21 -0.15 9.48
N LEU A 145 0.91 -0.12 10.19
CA LEU A 145 2.23 -0.36 9.60
C LEU A 145 2.65 -1.79 9.91
N VAL A 146 3.20 -2.48 8.91
CA VAL A 146 3.92 -3.73 9.11
C VAL A 146 5.38 -3.41 9.35
N GLN A 147 5.88 -3.83 10.51
CA GLN A 147 7.29 -3.70 10.84
C GLN A 147 8.07 -4.83 10.15
N ILE A 148 9.19 -4.48 9.50
CA ILE A 148 10.10 -5.42 8.86
C ILE A 148 11.55 -5.06 9.16
N GLU A 149 12.46 -6.02 8.96
CA GLU A 149 13.88 -5.87 9.27
C GLU A 149 14.75 -5.75 8.01
N SER A 150 14.31 -6.35 6.90
CA SER A 150 15.06 -6.41 5.65
C SER A 150 14.50 -5.46 4.61
N MET A 151 15.40 -4.78 3.90
CA MET A 151 15.04 -3.97 2.72
C MET A 151 14.48 -4.81 1.57
N LYS A 152 14.92 -6.07 1.46
CA LYS A 152 14.46 -6.99 0.42
C LYS A 152 12.96 -7.27 0.55
N ASP A 153 12.46 -7.27 1.77
CA ASP A 153 11.05 -7.52 2.07
C ASP A 153 10.17 -6.36 1.59
N ILE A 154 10.67 -5.12 1.61
CA ILE A 154 9.96 -3.96 1.02
C ILE A 154 9.65 -4.26 -0.44
N THR A 155 10.68 -4.53 -1.23
CA THR A 155 10.53 -4.77 -2.67
C THR A 155 9.63 -5.97 -2.94
N ALA A 156 9.76 -7.06 -2.16
CA ALA A 156 8.91 -8.23 -2.30
C ALA A 156 7.43 -7.90 -2.05
N ILE A 157 7.11 -7.20 -0.96
CA ILE A 157 5.73 -6.80 -0.63
C ILE A 157 5.15 -5.87 -1.70
N LEU A 158 5.91 -4.88 -2.14
CA LEU A 158 5.44 -3.93 -3.16
C LEU A 158 5.22 -4.62 -4.52
N ARG A 159 6.09 -5.55 -4.91
CA ARG A 159 5.87 -6.40 -6.10
C ARG A 159 4.62 -7.25 -6.00
N THR A 160 4.37 -7.86 -4.84
CA THR A 160 3.13 -8.62 -4.61
C THR A 160 1.90 -7.72 -4.74
N ALA A 161 1.96 -6.49 -4.20
CA ALA A 161 0.87 -5.53 -4.36
C ALA A 161 0.64 -5.17 -5.85
N ASP A 162 1.71 -4.94 -6.61
CA ASP A 162 1.62 -4.65 -8.04
C ASP A 162 1.08 -5.85 -8.85
N GLN A 163 1.48 -7.07 -8.52
CA GLN A 163 0.96 -8.28 -9.15
C GLN A 163 -0.55 -8.45 -8.88
N LEU A 164 -1.01 -8.21 -7.66
CA LEU A 164 -2.43 -8.25 -7.33
C LEU A 164 -3.25 -7.21 -8.12
N ILE A 165 -2.66 -6.06 -8.43
CA ILE A 165 -3.29 -5.05 -9.30
C ILE A 165 -3.32 -5.56 -10.75
N ALA A 166 -2.23 -6.14 -11.25
CA ALA A 166 -2.15 -6.68 -12.61
C ALA A 166 -3.14 -7.85 -12.82
N ASP A 167 -3.16 -8.84 -11.92
CA ASP A 167 -4.03 -10.01 -11.98
C ASP A 167 -5.52 -9.62 -12.01
N SER A 168 -5.88 -8.56 -11.27
CA SER A 168 -7.25 -8.05 -11.27
C SER A 168 -7.69 -7.46 -12.62
N ARG A 169 -6.74 -7.01 -13.43
CA ARG A 169 -6.98 -6.50 -14.79
C ARG A 169 -7.07 -7.65 -15.79
N ASP A 170 -6.18 -8.64 -15.65
CA ASP A 170 -6.04 -9.77 -16.59
C ASP A 170 -7.10 -10.86 -16.40
N GLY A 171 -7.58 -11.06 -15.16
CA GLY A 171 -8.71 -11.96 -14.87
C GLY A 171 -10.00 -11.60 -15.60
N ARG A 172 -10.08 -10.39 -16.18
CA ARG A 172 -11.16 -9.95 -17.07
C ARG A 172 -10.97 -10.40 -18.52
N ALA A 173 -9.73 -10.59 -18.97
CA ALA A 173 -9.41 -10.96 -20.35
C ALA A 173 -9.63 -12.47 -20.64
N GLN A 174 -9.73 -13.30 -19.60
CA GLN A 174 -9.91 -14.76 -19.73
C GLN A 174 -11.36 -15.23 -19.54
N GLN A 175 -12.38 -14.43 -19.88
CA GLN A 175 -13.69 -15.03 -20.17
C GLN A 175 -13.57 -15.81 -21.50
N PRO A 176 -13.82 -17.13 -21.53
CA PRO A 176 -13.66 -17.92 -22.73
C PRO A 176 -14.84 -17.65 -23.68
N SER A 177 -14.68 -16.72 -24.61
CA SER A 177 -15.37 -16.84 -25.90
C SER A 177 -14.66 -17.96 -26.66
N SER A 178 -15.29 -19.12 -26.70
CA SER A 178 -14.87 -20.29 -27.45
C SER A 178 -14.70 -19.96 -28.94
N SER A 179 -13.46 -19.74 -29.39
CA SER A 179 -13.02 -20.05 -30.76
C SER A 179 -11.53 -19.77 -30.98
N SER A 180 -10.78 -20.87 -31.14
CA SER A 180 -9.72 -21.08 -32.13
C SER A 180 -8.49 -20.13 -32.19
N SER A 181 -7.36 -20.75 -31.84
CA SER A 181 -6.05 -20.77 -32.52
C SER A 181 -5.18 -19.52 -32.63
N HIS A 182 -3.93 -19.71 -32.16
CA HIS A 182 -2.66 -19.23 -32.75
C HIS A 182 -2.19 -17.81 -32.40
N ALA A 183 -1.22 -17.69 -31.48
CA ALA A 183 -0.09 -16.73 -31.50
C ALA A 183 0.77 -16.93 -30.23
N LYS A 184 2.01 -17.41 -30.36
CA LYS A 184 3.27 -16.61 -30.47
C LYS A 184 3.48 -15.65 -29.30
N ALA A 185 4.41 -16.04 -28.42
CA ALA A 185 4.86 -15.27 -27.26
C ALA A 185 5.42 -13.90 -27.65
N PRO A 186 5.09 -12.81 -26.94
CA PRO A 186 5.78 -11.54 -27.10
C PRO A 186 7.07 -11.53 -26.28
N SER A 187 8.19 -11.55 -27.00
CA SER A 187 9.50 -11.10 -26.53
C SER A 187 9.52 -9.57 -26.46
N GLY A 188 10.00 -9.01 -25.34
CA GLY A 188 10.59 -7.67 -25.26
C GLY A 188 9.62 -6.48 -25.25
N GLY A 189 9.37 -5.92 -24.08
CA GLY A 189 8.76 -4.61 -23.91
C GLY A 189 9.03 -4.11 -22.50
N ALA A 190 9.49 -2.87 -22.36
CA ALA A 190 9.93 -2.24 -21.11
C ALA A 190 9.07 -2.65 -19.90
N GLN A 191 9.72 -3.11 -18.82
CA GLN A 191 9.02 -3.38 -17.55
C GLN A 191 8.28 -2.11 -17.15
N ALA A 192 6.95 -2.11 -17.32
CA ALA A 192 6.10 -1.08 -16.77
C ALA A 192 6.36 -1.11 -15.26
N THR A 193 7.11 -0.13 -14.77
CA THR A 193 7.46 -0.05 -13.36
C THR A 193 6.15 -0.03 -12.59
N GLY A 194 5.94 -1.04 -11.73
CA GLY A 194 4.68 -1.24 -11.03
C GLY A 194 4.26 -0.01 -10.23
N VAL A 195 2.95 0.09 -9.94
CA VAL A 195 2.38 1.25 -9.23
C VAL A 195 3.18 1.54 -7.97
N TRP A 196 3.51 0.53 -7.18
CA TRP A 196 4.23 0.63 -5.91
C TRP A 196 5.74 0.50 -6.05
N GLU A 197 6.23 -0.55 -6.73
CA GLU A 197 7.67 -0.81 -6.84
C GLU A 197 8.39 0.30 -7.60
N GLY A 198 7.79 0.80 -8.69
CA GLY A 198 8.33 1.89 -9.48
C GLY A 198 8.50 3.16 -8.66
N PHE A 199 7.43 3.57 -7.99
CA PHE A 199 7.41 4.75 -7.11
C PHE A 199 8.46 4.65 -5.99
N TYR A 200 8.56 3.50 -5.34
CA TYR A 200 9.55 3.29 -4.29
C TYR A 200 10.98 3.33 -4.84
N SER A 201 11.23 2.66 -5.95
CA SER A 201 12.56 2.59 -6.57
C SER A 201 13.05 3.96 -7.04
N GLU A 202 12.16 4.76 -7.63
CA GLU A 202 12.44 6.13 -8.03
C GLU A 202 12.72 7.03 -6.82
N ALA A 203 11.87 6.96 -5.79
CA ALA A 203 12.05 7.73 -4.57
C ALA A 203 13.39 7.45 -3.87
N MET A 204 13.85 6.20 -3.89
CA MET A 204 15.13 5.80 -3.29
C MET A 204 16.36 6.14 -4.13
N ARG A 205 16.21 6.39 -5.44
CA ARG A 205 17.30 6.87 -6.31
C ARG A 205 17.53 8.37 -6.19
N SER A 206 16.51 9.13 -5.81
CA SER A 206 16.64 10.57 -5.62
C SER A 206 17.52 10.88 -4.40
N PRO A 207 18.58 11.72 -4.55
CA PRO A 207 19.54 12.02 -3.48
C PRO A 207 18.89 12.63 -2.24
#